data_AF-A0A645HV54-F1
#
_entry.id   AF-A0A645HV54-F1
#
_cell.length_a   1.000
_cell.length_b   1.000
_cell.length_c   1.000
_cell.angle_alpha   90.00
_cell.angle_beta   90.00
_cell.angle_gamma   90.00
#
_symmetry.space_group_name_H-M   'P 1'
#
loop_
_entity.id
_entity.type
_entity.pdbx_description
1 polymer ?
#
loop_
_entity_poly.entity_id
_entity_poly.type
_entity_poly.pdbx_seq_one_letter_code
_entity_poly.pdbx_strand_id
1 'polypeptide(L)'
;MEVGGSSTYYMALMAANLNINITGSGKIYGYVVTGGTAVNISGGSSATITLYYAPNAKVTVSGSGEVNGAVICQEFAGTGNIRVNYRDVAFDNFPFQVLDPITGGSGSSDPVLQIKESSTVEEEGD
;
A
#
# COMPACT_ATOMS: atom_id res chain seq x y z
N MET A 1 4.11 -15.74 -0.61
CA MET A 1 3.97 -15.64 0.86
C MET A 1 2.69 -16.33 1.23
N GLU A 2 2.73 -17.17 2.27
CA GLU A 2 1.54 -17.84 2.81
C GLU A 2 1.30 -17.33 4.23
N VAL A 3 0.09 -16.87 4.52
CA VAL A 3 -0.37 -16.44 5.84
C VAL A 3 -1.63 -17.22 6.17
N GLY A 4 -1.50 -18.24 7.02
CA GLY A 4 -2.59 -19.13 7.39
C GLY A 4 -2.86 -19.20 8.89
N GLY A 5 -3.89 -19.98 9.24
CA GLY A 5 -4.28 -20.22 10.65
C GLY A 5 -4.93 -19.00 11.31
N SER A 6 -4.63 -18.78 12.59
CA SER A 6 -5.10 -17.62 13.38
C SER A 6 -3.94 -16.68 13.72
N SER A 7 -3.09 -16.42 12.72
CA SER A 7 -1.85 -15.65 12.87
C SER A 7 -2.09 -14.18 12.56
N THR A 8 -1.40 -13.29 13.29
CA THR A 8 -1.43 -11.84 13.04
C THR A 8 -0.02 -11.32 12.80
N TYR A 9 0.16 -10.59 11.70
CA TYR A 9 1.43 -9.97 11.31
C TYR A 9 1.30 -8.45 11.26
N TYR A 10 2.27 -7.73 11.82
CA TYR A 10 2.41 -6.28 11.68
C TYR A 10 3.66 -6.01 10.86
N MET A 11 3.50 -5.60 9.61
CA MET A 11 4.63 -5.46 8.69
C MET A 11 4.33 -4.51 7.54
N ALA A 12 5.39 -3.95 6.97
CA ALA A 12 5.35 -3.40 5.62
C ALA A 12 6.13 -4.34 4.69
N LEU A 13 5.43 -4.92 3.72
CA LEU A 13 5.98 -5.85 2.73
C LEU A 13 6.15 -5.14 1.40
N MET A 14 7.35 -5.22 0.83
CA MET A 14 7.66 -4.75 -0.51
C MET A 14 8.41 -5.85 -1.24
N ALA A 15 7.85 -6.34 -2.33
CA ALA A 15 8.46 -7.42 -3.10
C ALA A 15 8.31 -7.20 -4.60
N ALA A 16 9.41 -7.28 -5.35
CA ALA A 16 9.40 -7.08 -6.80
C ALA A 16 8.57 -8.14 -7.55
N ASN A 17 8.55 -9.38 -7.04
CA ASN A 17 7.75 -10.47 -7.61
C ASN A 17 7.39 -11.46 -6.50
N LEU A 18 6.18 -11.32 -5.94
CA LEU A 18 5.72 -12.20 -4.87
C LEU A 18 4.20 -12.36 -4.90
N ASN A 19 3.75 -13.57 -5.17
CA ASN A 19 2.33 -13.90 -4.98
C ASN A 19 2.03 -14.06 -3.49
N ILE A 20 0.85 -13.62 -3.07
CA ILE A 20 0.44 -13.57 -1.67
C ILE A 20 -0.83 -14.40 -1.50
N ASN A 21 -0.84 -15.27 -0.50
CA ASN A 21 -2.01 -16.04 -0.11
C ASN A 21 -2.26 -15.82 1.38
N ILE A 22 -3.45 -15.36 1.72
CA ILE A 22 -3.95 -15.21 3.07
C ILE A 22 -5.13 -16.17 3.20
N THR A 23 -5.04 -17.10 4.13
CA THR A 23 -6.02 -18.18 4.33
C THR A 23 -6.44 -18.25 5.80
N GLY A 24 -7.54 -18.94 6.06
CA GLY A 24 -8.06 -19.12 7.43
C GLY A 24 -8.54 -17.81 8.04
N SER A 25 -8.00 -17.46 9.22
CA SER A 25 -8.25 -16.18 9.93
C SER A 25 -6.99 -15.32 10.02
N GLY A 26 -6.02 -15.55 9.12
CA GLY A 26 -4.78 -14.80 9.07
C GLY A 26 -5.01 -13.32 8.83
N LYS A 27 -4.23 -12.46 9.51
CA LYS A 27 -4.30 -11.01 9.38
C LYS A 27 -2.93 -10.43 9.14
N ILE A 28 -2.85 -9.46 8.23
CA ILE A 28 -1.70 -8.57 8.08
C ILE A 28 -2.21 -7.18 8.40
N TYR A 29 -1.45 -6.43 9.20
CA TYR A 29 -1.65 -5.01 9.46
C TYR A 29 -0.43 -4.26 8.92
N GLY A 30 -0.68 -3.24 8.10
CA GLY A 30 0.35 -2.42 7.48
C GLY A 30 0.19 -2.32 5.96
N TYR A 31 1.32 -2.28 5.26
CA TYR A 31 1.39 -2.00 3.83
C TYR A 31 1.88 -3.21 3.05
N VAL A 32 1.22 -3.51 1.93
CA VAL A 32 1.62 -4.60 1.05
C VAL A 32 1.77 -4.08 -0.37
N VAL A 33 3.00 -4.08 -0.86
CA VAL A 33 3.36 -3.75 -2.23
C VAL A 33 3.98 -4.98 -2.87
N THR A 34 3.40 -5.44 -3.98
CA THR A 34 3.95 -6.58 -4.71
C THR A 34 3.86 -6.40 -6.22
N GLY A 35 4.93 -6.77 -6.93
CA GLY A 35 4.91 -6.93 -8.39
C GLY A 35 4.54 -8.34 -8.87
N GLY A 36 4.07 -9.20 -7.97
CA GLY A 36 3.51 -10.52 -8.32
C GLY A 36 2.23 -10.43 -9.15
N THR A 37 1.74 -11.59 -9.60
CA THR A 37 0.57 -11.70 -10.48
C THR A 37 -0.70 -12.17 -9.76
N ALA A 38 -0.60 -12.58 -8.50
CA ALA A 38 -1.75 -13.04 -7.73
C ALA A 38 -1.69 -12.63 -6.25
N VAL A 39 -2.83 -12.17 -5.73
CA VAL A 39 -3.09 -11.97 -4.30
C VAL A 39 -4.41 -12.66 -3.96
N ASN A 40 -4.36 -13.70 -3.14
CA ASN A 40 -5.53 -14.48 -2.74
C ASN A 40 -5.82 -14.27 -1.26
N ILE A 41 -7.05 -13.91 -0.93
CA ILE A 41 -7.54 -13.72 0.44
C ILE A 41 -8.76 -14.63 0.60
N SER A 42 -8.70 -15.59 1.51
CA SER A 42 -9.75 -16.57 1.72
C SER A 42 -9.97 -16.90 3.19
N GLY A 43 -11.19 -17.33 3.53
CA GLY A 43 -11.60 -17.70 4.88
C GLY A 43 -12.37 -16.60 5.61
N GLY A 44 -12.37 -16.62 6.95
CA GLY A 44 -12.91 -15.56 7.81
C GLY A 44 -11.87 -14.47 8.12
N SER A 45 -10.81 -14.42 7.31
CA SER A 45 -9.70 -13.49 7.45
C SER A 45 -10.19 -12.05 7.23
N SER A 46 -10.33 -11.30 8.32
CA SER A 46 -10.37 -9.84 8.24
C SER A 46 -8.95 -9.35 8.02
N ALA A 47 -8.57 -9.20 6.75
CA ALA A 47 -7.29 -8.67 6.33
C ALA A 47 -7.35 -7.14 6.45
N THR A 48 -6.97 -6.62 7.63
CA THR A 48 -6.97 -5.18 7.88
C THR A 48 -5.69 -4.56 7.32
N ILE A 49 -5.68 -4.36 6.00
CA ILE A 49 -4.50 -3.93 5.25
C ILE A 49 -4.78 -2.58 4.62
N THR A 50 -4.02 -1.59 5.07
CA THR A 50 -4.21 -0.18 4.73
C THR A 50 -3.98 0.10 3.24
N LEU A 51 -3.03 -0.60 2.61
CA LEU A 51 -2.79 -0.50 1.16
C LEU A 51 -2.30 -1.83 0.57
N TYR A 52 -3.01 -2.32 -0.45
CA TYR A 52 -2.52 -3.33 -1.39
C TYR A 52 -2.20 -2.66 -2.73
N TYR A 53 -0.91 -2.49 -3.03
CA TYR A 53 -0.47 -2.08 -4.35
C TYR A 53 0.07 -3.29 -5.11
N ALA A 54 -0.76 -3.83 -6.00
CA ALA A 54 -0.46 -5.00 -6.81
C ALA A 54 -0.96 -4.81 -8.25
N PRO A 55 -0.46 -3.79 -8.98
CA PRO A 55 -1.05 -3.31 -10.25
C PRO A 55 -1.06 -4.34 -11.38
N ASN A 56 -0.24 -5.40 -11.28
CA ASN A 56 -0.16 -6.50 -12.25
C ASN A 56 -0.85 -7.78 -11.75
N ALA A 57 -1.49 -7.72 -10.58
CA ALA A 57 -2.07 -8.90 -9.94
C ALA A 57 -3.57 -8.99 -10.13
N LYS A 58 -4.04 -10.23 -10.24
CA LYS A 58 -5.42 -10.57 -9.93
C LYS A 58 -5.57 -10.73 -8.41
N VAL A 59 -6.37 -9.87 -7.80
CA VAL A 59 -6.75 -9.95 -6.39
C VAL A 59 -8.04 -10.74 -6.27
N THR A 60 -8.00 -11.89 -5.60
CA THR A 60 -9.18 -12.73 -5.36
C THR A 60 -9.51 -12.74 -3.87
N VAL A 61 -10.73 -12.35 -3.51
CA VAL A 61 -11.25 -12.42 -2.14
C VAL A 61 -12.41 -13.41 -2.09
N SER A 62 -12.38 -14.38 -1.19
CA SER A 62 -13.42 -15.40 -1.08
C SER A 62 -13.85 -15.70 0.36
N GLY A 63 -15.06 -16.24 0.53
CA GLY A 63 -15.60 -16.65 1.83
C GLY A 63 -16.23 -15.49 2.59
N SER A 64 -15.62 -15.06 3.68
CA SER A 64 -16.02 -13.89 4.48
C SER A 64 -14.86 -12.92 4.69
N GLY A 65 -13.93 -12.89 3.72
CA GLY A 65 -12.77 -12.03 3.73
C GLY A 65 -13.15 -10.55 3.74
N GLU A 66 -12.45 -9.77 4.54
CA GLU A 66 -12.63 -8.33 4.64
C GLU A 66 -11.30 -7.62 4.37
N VAL A 67 -11.33 -6.58 3.54
CA VAL A 67 -10.20 -5.71 3.26
C VAL A 67 -10.53 -4.32 3.79
N ASN A 68 -9.69 -3.79 4.70
CA ASN A 68 -9.84 -2.45 5.27
C ASN A 68 -8.69 -1.54 4.82
N GLY A 69 -8.91 -0.80 3.74
CA GLY A 69 -7.90 0.06 3.10
C GLY A 69 -8.18 0.27 1.62
N ALA A 70 -7.13 0.59 0.87
CA ALA A 70 -7.18 0.73 -0.59
C ALA A 70 -6.58 -0.49 -1.29
N VAL A 71 -7.21 -0.92 -2.39
CA VAL A 71 -6.71 -2.00 -3.27
C VAL A 71 -6.50 -1.43 -4.66
N ILE A 72 -5.26 -1.48 -5.14
CA ILE A 72 -4.87 -1.09 -6.49
C ILE A 72 -4.34 -2.35 -7.18
N CYS A 73 -5.07 -2.86 -8.15
CA CYS A 73 -4.76 -4.11 -8.84
C CYS A 73 -5.21 -4.13 -10.31
N GLN A 74 -4.75 -5.12 -11.07
CA GLN A 74 -5.16 -5.31 -12.46
C GLN A 74 -6.61 -5.78 -12.56
N GLU A 75 -6.97 -6.78 -11.74
CA GLU A 75 -8.30 -7.38 -11.71
C GLU A 75 -8.66 -7.68 -10.27
N PHE A 76 -9.90 -7.39 -9.87
CA PHE A 76 -10.44 -7.74 -8.57
C PHE A 76 -11.62 -8.70 -8.74
N ALA A 77 -11.61 -9.82 -8.03
CA ALA A 77 -12.69 -10.80 -8.01
C ALA A 77 -13.10 -11.15 -6.58
N GLY A 78 -14.38 -10.99 -6.25
CA GLY A 78 -14.94 -11.30 -4.94
C GLY A 78 -16.00 -12.40 -5.01
N THR A 79 -15.97 -13.40 -4.12
CA THR A 79 -17.01 -14.44 -4.01
C THR A 79 -17.40 -14.71 -2.56
N GLY A 80 -18.71 -14.77 -2.25
CA GLY A 80 -19.22 -14.93 -0.89
C GLY A 80 -19.60 -13.60 -0.22
N ASN A 81 -19.50 -13.52 1.11
CA ASN A 81 -19.83 -12.32 1.90
C ASN A 81 -18.58 -11.47 2.13
N ILE A 82 -17.99 -10.98 1.05
CA ILE A 82 -16.76 -10.20 1.10
C ILE A 82 -17.05 -8.71 1.32
N ARG A 83 -16.12 -8.01 1.97
CA ARG A 83 -16.21 -6.54 2.16
C ARG A 83 -14.89 -5.87 1.83
N VAL A 84 -14.98 -4.75 1.11
CA VAL A 84 -13.86 -3.83 0.90
C VAL A 84 -14.28 -2.50 1.48
N ASN A 85 -13.73 -2.16 2.65
CA ASN A 85 -13.98 -0.90 3.31
C ASN A 85 -12.80 0.04 3.02
N TYR A 86 -13.05 1.08 2.24
CA TYR A 86 -12.06 2.12 2.04
C TYR A 86 -11.68 2.77 3.37
N ARG A 87 -10.38 2.95 3.57
CA ARG A 87 -9.80 3.72 4.68
C ARG A 87 -8.67 4.54 4.09
N ASP A 88 -8.55 5.79 4.52
CA ASP A 88 -7.43 6.64 4.12
C ASP A 88 -6.12 5.96 4.48
N VAL A 89 -5.17 6.03 3.55
CA VAL A 89 -3.84 5.49 3.74
C VAL A 89 -3.07 6.48 4.60
N ALA A 90 -2.73 6.09 5.83
CA ALA A 90 -1.96 6.92 6.74
C ALA A 90 -0.48 6.98 6.32
N PHE A 91 -0.16 7.79 5.32
CA PHE A 91 1.19 7.90 4.76
C PHE A 91 2.25 8.38 5.77
N ASP A 92 1.83 8.99 6.90
CA ASP A 92 2.71 9.39 8.00
C ASP A 92 3.58 8.23 8.53
N ASN A 93 3.06 7.00 8.47
CA ASN A 93 3.75 5.79 8.94
C ASN A 93 4.19 4.88 7.79
N PHE A 94 4.20 5.38 6.54
CA PHE A 94 4.69 4.60 5.42
C PHE A 94 6.20 4.35 5.60
N PRO A 95 6.72 3.14 5.33
CA PRO A 95 8.12 2.78 5.63
C PRO A 95 9.15 3.50 4.76
N PHE A 96 8.70 4.33 3.81
CA PHE A 96 9.53 5.25 3.05
C PHE A 96 8.76 6.55 2.82
N GLN A 97 9.48 7.64 2.60
CA GLN A 97 8.87 8.92 2.25
C GLN A 97 8.16 8.81 0.90
N VAL A 98 6.84 8.92 0.92
CA VAL A 98 6.05 9.14 -0.29
C VAL A 98 6.04 10.65 -0.52
N LEU A 99 6.83 11.12 -1.48
CA LEU A 99 6.73 12.51 -1.91
C LEU A 99 5.39 12.68 -2.63
N ASP A 100 4.48 13.45 -2.03
CA ASP A 100 3.35 13.97 -2.79
C ASP A 100 3.93 14.84 -3.91
N PRO A 101 3.72 14.51 -5.19
CA PRO A 101 4.29 15.25 -6.31
C PRO A 101 3.79 16.70 -6.39
N ILE A 102 2.73 17.05 -5.65
CA ILE A 102 2.17 18.41 -5.60
C ILE A 102 2.61 19.15 -4.33
N THR A 103 2.68 18.48 -3.16
CA THR A 103 2.94 19.16 -1.87
C THR A 103 4.29 18.88 -1.23
N GLY A 104 5.14 18.02 -1.82
CA GLY A 104 6.46 17.71 -1.26
C GLY A 104 6.43 16.93 0.05
N GLY A 105 5.27 16.37 0.42
CA GLY A 105 5.15 15.39 1.51
C GLY A 105 4.96 15.96 2.91
N SER A 106 4.20 17.06 3.08
CA SER A 106 3.81 17.51 4.44
C SER A 106 2.31 17.58 4.71
N GLY A 107 1.44 17.22 3.76
CA GLY A 107 0.00 17.37 3.93
C GLY A 107 -0.44 18.80 4.23
N SER A 108 0.38 19.81 3.88
CA SER A 108 0.02 21.22 4.03
C SER A 108 -1.09 21.54 3.03
N SER A 109 -2.18 22.14 3.50
CA SER A 109 -3.30 22.60 2.66
C SER A 109 -2.88 23.67 1.65
N ASP A 110 -1.72 24.30 1.85
CA ASP A 110 -1.20 25.38 1.03
C ASP A 110 0.22 25.05 0.53
N PRO A 111 0.39 24.32 -0.58
CA PRO A 111 1.70 24.12 -1.18
C PRO A 111 2.23 25.44 -1.75
N VAL A 112 3.35 25.94 -1.22
CA VAL A 112 4.04 27.12 -1.76
C VAL A 112 5.35 26.67 -2.40
N LEU A 113 5.46 26.87 -3.72
CA LEU A 113 6.70 26.68 -4.46
C LEU A 113 7.69 27.79 -4.06
N GLN A 114 8.71 27.46 -3.29
CA GLN A 114 9.80 28.40 -2.98
C GLN A 114 10.92 28.25 -4.01
N ILE A 115 11.00 29.21 -4.94
CA ILE A 115 12.16 29.35 -5.83
C ILE A 115 13.28 30.00 -5.01
N LYS A 116 14.32 29.22 -4.70
CA LYS A 116 15.54 29.73 -4.06
C LYS A 116 16.53 30.11 -5.16
N GLU A 117 16.56 31.38 -5.52
CA GLU A 117 17.61 31.91 -6.39
C GLU A 117 18.94 31.92 -5.62
N SER A 118 19.98 31.34 -6.22
CA SER A 118 21.35 31.42 -5.71
C SER A 118 22.07 32.54 -6.44
N SER A 119 22.78 33.40 -5.72
CA SER A 119 23.66 34.39 -6.33
C SER A 119 24.88 33.69 -6.94
N THR A 120 25.04 33.78 -8.25
CA THR A 120 26.29 33.43 -8.94
C THR A 120 27.35 34.44 -8.53
N VAL A 121 28.46 33.99 -7.93
CA VAL A 121 29.63 34.83 -7.70
C VAL A 121 30.48 34.74 -8.95
N GLU A 122 30.60 35.83 -9.71
CA GLU A 122 31.61 35.93 -10.75
C GLU A 122 32.95 36.26 -10.09
N GLU A 123 33.95 35.41 -10.32
CA GLU A 123 35.32 35.59 -9.84
C GLU A 123 36.05 36.49 -10.85
N GLU A 124 36.26 37.76 -10.51
CA GLU A 124 37.20 38.62 -11.25
C GLU A 124 38.62 38.13 -10.96
N GLY A 125 39.30 37.64 -11.99
CA GLY A 125 40.72 37.28 -11.95
C GLY A 125 41.60 38.52 -12.06
N ASP A 126 42.55 38.65 -11.12
CA ASP A 126 43.68 39.59 -11.15
C ASP A 126 44.75 39.20 -12.20
#